data_AF-A0A356TUN6-F1
#
_entry.id   AF-A0A356TUN6-F1
#
_cell.length_a   1.000
_cell.length_b   1.000
_cell.length_c   1.000
_cell.angle_alpha   90.00
_cell.angle_beta   90.00
_cell.angle_gamma   90.00
#
_symmetry.space_group_name_H-M   'P 1'
#
loop_
_entity.id
_entity.type
_entity.pdbx_description
1 polymer ?
#
loop_
_entity_poly.entity_id
_entity_poly.type
_entity_poly.pdbx_seq_one_letter_code
_entity_poly.pdbx_strand_id
1 'polypeptide(L)'
;MPDSIDGPFTDEELTFFQGLTERGVRFVLVGLSAAVVQGADTTTQALDVWIESLGDSGIGEAAHDAGGFFATRTHPPMIGGRGLERIDVVTHCDGLEGFDAEYARTKTLKLGEVELRVLDLERIIASKEAAGRPKDLAVLPALRAALAAARG
;
A
#
# COMPACT_ATOMS: atom_id res chain seq x y z
N MET A 1 21.43 -17.72 0.87
CA MET A 1 20.24 -17.12 0.23
C MET A 1 19.24 -17.01 1.35
N PRO A 2 18.90 -15.83 1.89
CA PRO A 2 17.77 -15.78 2.80
C PRO A 2 16.53 -16.24 2.02
N ASP A 3 15.77 -17.14 2.63
CA ASP A 3 14.55 -17.72 2.07
C ASP A 3 13.62 -16.60 1.63
N SER A 4 13.20 -16.61 0.35
CA SER A 4 12.14 -15.75 -0.13
C SER A 4 10.95 -15.88 0.81
N ILE A 5 10.56 -14.78 1.45
CA ILE A 5 9.35 -14.78 2.27
C ILE A 5 8.20 -15.03 1.30
N ASP A 6 7.61 -16.23 1.35
CA ASP A 6 6.43 -16.59 0.55
C ASP A 6 5.33 -15.56 0.83
N GLY A 7 5.22 -14.58 -0.05
CA GLY A 7 4.38 -13.40 0.09
C GLY A 7 4.22 -12.68 -1.24
N PRO A 8 3.22 -11.80 -1.39
CA PRO A 8 2.93 -11.14 -2.66
C PRO A 8 3.91 -10.01 -3.04
N PHE A 9 5.02 -9.91 -2.30
CA PHE A 9 6.02 -8.85 -2.39
C PHE A 9 7.38 -9.40 -2.78
N THR A 10 8.16 -8.64 -3.53
CA THR A 10 9.55 -8.97 -3.84
C THR A 10 10.49 -8.57 -2.70
N ASP A 11 11.72 -9.06 -2.72
CA ASP A 11 12.74 -8.71 -1.72
C ASP A 11 13.05 -7.19 -1.75
N GLU A 12 13.05 -6.56 -2.92
CA GLU A 12 13.24 -5.11 -3.07
C GLU A 12 12.07 -4.32 -2.46
N GLU A 13 10.83 -4.73 -2.70
CA GLU A 13 9.64 -4.11 -2.11
C GLU A 13 9.66 -4.23 -0.58
N LEU A 14 10.01 -5.41 -0.04
CA LEU A 14 10.15 -5.63 1.39
C LEU A 14 11.28 -4.76 1.99
N THR A 15 12.42 -4.65 1.31
CA THR A 15 13.52 -3.78 1.71
C THR A 15 13.08 -2.31 1.77
N PHE A 16 12.30 -1.85 0.80
CA PHE A 16 11.75 -0.50 0.79
C PHE A 16 10.82 -0.26 1.98
N PHE A 17 9.87 -1.15 2.23
CA PHE A 17 8.94 -1.02 3.35
C PHE A 17 9.62 -1.12 4.72
N GLN A 18 10.65 -1.95 4.84
CA GLN A 18 11.49 -2.01 6.02
C GLN A 18 12.20 -0.66 6.24
N GLY A 19 12.84 -0.12 5.20
CA GLY A 19 13.53 1.16 5.26
C GLY A 19 12.63 2.32 5.65
N LEU A 20 11.37 2.35 5.16
CA LEU A 20 10.39 3.34 5.61
C LEU A 20 10.08 3.19 7.12
N THR A 21 9.87 1.96 7.58
CA THR A 21 9.51 1.64 8.96
C THR A 21 10.61 2.03 9.93
N GLU A 22 11.86 1.66 9.64
CA GLU A 22 13.03 1.96 10.49
C GLU A 22 13.30 3.47 10.61
N ARG A 23 12.93 4.24 9.58
CA ARG A 23 13.07 5.70 9.55
C ARG A 23 11.87 6.44 10.14
N GLY A 24 10.83 5.71 10.57
CA GLY A 24 9.62 6.29 11.14
C GLY A 24 8.72 6.98 10.12
N VAL A 25 8.91 6.72 8.82
CA VAL A 25 8.03 7.24 7.77
C VAL A 25 6.68 6.55 7.89
N ARG A 26 5.61 7.32 8.08
CA ARG A 26 4.26 6.76 8.17
C ARG A 26 3.67 6.57 6.78
N PHE A 27 3.31 5.32 6.48
CA PHE A 27 2.69 4.93 5.22
C PHE A 27 1.57 3.90 5.47
N VAL A 28 0.67 3.76 4.50
CA VAL A 28 -0.41 2.78 4.51
C VAL A 28 -0.53 2.17 3.11
N LEU A 29 -0.55 0.83 3.04
CA LEU A 29 -0.95 0.11 1.83
C LEU A 29 -2.46 0.27 1.65
N VAL A 30 -2.87 0.79 0.50
CA VAL A 30 -4.27 1.09 0.16
C VAL A 30 -4.68 0.39 -1.14
N GLY A 31 -5.88 0.72 -1.63
CA GLY A 31 -6.33 0.28 -2.96
C GLY A 31 -6.53 -1.23 -3.06
N LEU A 32 -6.35 -1.76 -4.28
CA LEU A 32 -6.56 -3.19 -4.54
C LEU A 32 -5.45 -4.05 -3.93
N SER A 33 -4.23 -3.51 -3.83
CA SER A 33 -3.11 -4.25 -3.23
C SER A 33 -3.39 -4.60 -1.78
N ALA A 34 -3.90 -3.63 -1.01
CA ALA A 34 -4.36 -3.81 0.36
C ALA A 34 -5.52 -4.82 0.48
N ALA A 35 -6.40 -4.88 -0.52
CA ALA A 35 -7.51 -5.84 -0.52
C ALA A 35 -7.05 -7.28 -0.82
N VAL A 36 -6.13 -7.45 -1.77
CA VAL A 36 -5.58 -8.76 -2.15
C VAL A 36 -4.85 -9.40 -0.97
N VAL A 37 -4.02 -8.64 -0.24
CA VAL A 37 -3.36 -9.16 0.97
C VAL A 37 -4.33 -9.49 2.10
N GLN A 38 -5.57 -8.98 2.04
CA GLN A 38 -6.66 -9.31 2.95
C GLN A 38 -7.59 -10.41 2.40
N GLY A 39 -7.22 -11.08 1.31
CA GLY A 39 -7.95 -12.24 0.77
C GLY A 39 -9.05 -11.91 -0.25
N ALA A 40 -9.07 -10.70 -0.81
CA ALA A 40 -9.99 -10.40 -1.90
C ALA A 40 -9.63 -11.16 -3.18
N ASP A 41 -10.62 -11.84 -3.77
CA ASP A 41 -10.50 -12.56 -5.03
C ASP A 41 -10.49 -11.58 -6.21
N THR A 42 -9.35 -10.91 -6.35
CA THR A 42 -9.08 -9.93 -7.41
C THR A 42 -7.58 -9.90 -7.67
N THR A 43 -7.17 -9.21 -8.71
CA THR A 43 -5.76 -9.07 -9.07
C THR A 43 -5.39 -7.61 -9.25
N THR A 44 -4.19 -7.28 -8.81
CA THR A 44 -3.55 -6.00 -9.11
C THR A 44 -2.06 -6.25 -9.27
N GLN A 45 -1.43 -5.48 -10.16
CA GLN A 45 0.02 -5.45 -10.26
C GLN A 45 0.61 -4.27 -9.48
N ALA A 46 -0.16 -3.20 -9.30
CA ALA A 46 0.25 -2.02 -8.55
C ALA A 46 0.11 -2.23 -7.03
N LEU A 47 1.07 -1.69 -6.29
CA LEU A 47 1.11 -1.52 -4.85
C LEU A 47 0.85 -0.04 -4.55
N ASP A 48 -0.40 0.28 -4.21
CA ASP A 48 -0.81 1.63 -3.90
C ASP A 48 -0.39 1.98 -2.46
N VAL A 49 0.55 2.93 -2.29
CA VAL A 49 1.09 3.31 -0.97
C VAL A 49 0.75 4.76 -0.67
N TRP A 50 -0.10 4.98 0.34
CA TRP A 50 -0.39 6.32 0.84
C TRP A 50 0.65 6.72 1.87
N ILE A 51 1.41 7.77 1.59
CA ILE A 51 2.46 8.29 2.48
C ILE A 51 1.98 9.60 3.10
N GLU A 52 2.19 9.77 4.41
CA GLU A 52 1.73 10.95 5.15
C GLU A 52 2.36 12.25 4.64
N SER A 53 3.69 12.27 4.58
CA SER A 53 4.48 13.45 4.28
C SER A 53 5.49 13.15 3.19
N LEU A 54 5.21 13.59 1.97
CA LEU A 54 6.10 13.42 0.81
C LEU A 54 7.40 14.23 0.91
N GLY A 55 7.51 15.12 1.90
CA GLY A 55 8.73 15.88 2.19
C GLY A 55 9.72 15.13 3.08
N ASP A 56 9.37 13.94 3.56
CA ASP A 56 10.24 13.13 4.40
C ASP A 56 11.41 12.54 3.59
N SER A 57 12.65 12.89 3.97
CA SER A 57 13.85 12.40 3.29
C SER A 57 14.02 10.89 3.43
N GLY A 58 13.42 10.28 4.47
CA GLY A 58 13.45 8.85 4.69
C GLY A 58 12.83 8.03 3.55
N ILE A 59 11.93 8.63 2.75
CA ILE A 59 11.35 7.97 1.56
C ILE A 59 12.44 7.74 0.51
N GLY A 60 13.24 8.77 0.23
CA GLY A 60 14.32 8.69 -0.75
C GLY A 60 15.46 7.78 -0.30
N GLU A 61 15.79 7.83 0.99
CA GLU A 61 16.77 6.93 1.60
C GLU A 61 16.32 5.46 1.53
N ALA A 62 15.08 5.16 1.91
CA ALA A 62 14.51 3.81 1.82
C ALA A 62 14.46 3.31 0.37
N ALA A 63 14.07 4.16 -0.58
CA ALA A 63 14.06 3.81 -1.99
C ALA A 63 15.48 3.49 -2.50
N HIS A 64 16.47 4.29 -2.09
CA HIS A 64 17.86 4.06 -2.45
C HIS A 64 18.42 2.75 -1.85
N ASP A 65 18.12 2.46 -0.58
CA ASP A 65 18.53 1.21 0.08
C ASP A 65 17.95 -0.02 -0.63
N ALA A 66 16.75 0.10 -1.20
CA ALA A 66 16.10 -0.92 -2.01
C ALA A 66 16.56 -0.93 -3.50
N GLY A 67 17.57 -0.15 -3.88
CA GLY A 67 18.11 -0.11 -5.24
C GLY A 67 17.34 0.78 -6.23
N GLY A 68 16.48 1.65 -5.73
CA GLY A 68 15.68 2.59 -6.51
C GLY A 68 15.89 4.06 -6.14
N PHE A 69 14.87 4.87 -6.41
CA PHE A 69 14.87 6.31 -6.19
C PHE A 69 13.45 6.83 -5.95
N PHE A 70 13.36 7.97 -5.26
CA PHE A 70 12.13 8.73 -5.11
C PHE A 70 12.17 10.00 -5.96
N ALA A 71 11.28 10.09 -6.95
CA ALA A 71 11.13 11.24 -7.81
C ALA A 71 9.98 12.13 -7.32
N THR A 72 10.32 13.21 -6.62
CA THR A 72 9.34 14.20 -6.12
C THR A 72 8.93 15.23 -7.16
N ARG A 73 9.70 15.36 -8.25
CA ARG A 73 9.46 16.34 -9.33
C ARG A 73 8.45 15.85 -10.38
N THR A 74 7.92 14.65 -10.22
CA THR A 74 6.82 14.13 -11.04
C THR A 74 5.48 14.44 -10.39
N HIS A 75 4.43 14.49 -11.19
CA HIS A 75 3.06 14.70 -10.71
C HIS A 75 2.16 13.55 -11.21
N PRO A 76 1.80 12.58 -10.35
CA PRO A 76 2.18 12.45 -8.94
C PRO A 76 3.67 12.09 -8.73
N PRO A 77 4.22 12.24 -7.50
CA PRO A 77 5.51 11.69 -7.11
C PRO A 77 5.57 10.18 -7.37
N MET A 78 6.77 9.65 -7.61
CA MET A 78 6.94 8.26 -8.03
C MET A 78 8.13 7.61 -7.34
N ILE A 79 7.97 6.35 -6.95
CA ILE A 79 9.08 5.46 -6.61
C ILE A 79 9.46 4.70 -7.88
N GLY A 80 10.74 4.68 -8.21
CA GLY A 80 11.24 3.99 -9.40
C GLY A 80 12.55 3.28 -9.13
N GLY A 81 12.99 2.46 -10.08
CA GLY A 81 14.13 1.57 -9.90
C GLY A 81 13.75 0.11 -10.08
N ARG A 82 14.75 -0.73 -10.33
CA ARG A 82 14.53 -2.15 -10.59
C ARG A 82 13.94 -2.82 -9.34
N GLY A 83 12.77 -3.42 -9.46
CA GLY A 83 12.09 -4.12 -8.38
C GLY A 83 11.09 -3.25 -7.60
N LEU A 84 10.99 -1.94 -7.89
CA LEU A 84 10.05 -1.03 -7.21
C LEU A 84 9.00 -0.43 -8.16
N GLU A 85 8.96 -0.85 -9.43
CA GLU A 85 8.11 -0.29 -10.48
C GLU A 85 6.61 -0.48 -10.23
N ARG A 86 6.26 -1.37 -9.30
CA ARG A 86 4.88 -1.62 -8.89
C ARG A 86 4.36 -0.60 -7.89
N ILE A 87 5.22 0.18 -7.24
CA ILE A 87 4.83 1.07 -6.14
C ILE A 87 4.31 2.40 -6.69
N ASP A 88 3.00 2.61 -6.52
CA ASP A 88 2.34 3.87 -6.84
C ASP A 88 2.16 4.70 -5.57
N VAL A 89 2.69 5.93 -5.57
CA VAL A 89 2.51 6.85 -4.44
C VAL A 89 1.12 7.48 -4.50
N VAL A 90 0.30 7.18 -3.49
CA VAL A 90 -1.02 7.75 -3.31
C VAL A 90 -0.93 8.99 -2.44
N THR A 91 -1.48 10.10 -2.94
CA THR A 91 -1.52 11.39 -2.22
C THR A 91 -2.91 11.72 -1.71
N HIS A 92 -3.93 11.07 -2.27
CA HIS A 92 -5.32 11.28 -1.91
C HIS A 92 -6.14 9.99 -2.12
N CYS A 93 -7.03 9.71 -1.18
CA CYS A 93 -8.02 8.65 -1.28
C CYS A 93 -9.42 9.25 -1.18
N ASP A 94 -10.22 9.11 -2.23
CA ASP A 94 -11.62 9.56 -2.23
C ASP A 94 -12.39 8.85 -1.10
N GLY A 95 -13.32 9.57 -0.44
CA GLY A 95 -14.22 8.99 0.57
C GLY A 95 -13.59 8.62 1.92
N LEU A 96 -12.29 8.89 2.11
CA LEU A 96 -11.59 8.64 3.37
C LEU A 96 -11.46 9.90 4.24
N GLU A 97 -11.23 9.67 5.54
CA GLU A 97 -10.85 10.72 6.49
C GLU A 97 -9.37 11.14 6.28
N GLY A 98 -8.87 12.05 7.10
CA GLY A 98 -7.45 12.42 7.07
C GLY A 98 -6.53 11.25 7.41
N PHE A 99 -5.27 11.32 6.95
CA PHE A 99 -4.29 10.25 7.08
C PHE A 99 -4.20 9.69 8.51
N ASP A 100 -4.09 10.54 9.53
CA ASP A 100 -3.99 10.10 10.93
C ASP A 100 -5.19 9.25 11.38
N ALA A 101 -6.40 9.64 10.97
CA ALA A 101 -7.63 8.96 11.36
C ALA A 101 -7.75 7.58 10.69
N GLU A 102 -7.34 7.47 9.43
CA GLU A 102 -7.30 6.18 8.72
C GLU A 102 -6.15 5.31 9.20
N TYR A 103 -4.97 5.90 9.45
CA TYR A 103 -3.78 5.21 9.96
C TYR A 103 -4.07 4.51 11.28
N ALA A 104 -4.79 5.16 12.20
CA ALA A 104 -5.20 4.58 13.49
C ALA A 104 -6.13 3.36 13.35
N ARG A 105 -6.79 3.20 12.21
CA ARG A 105 -7.72 2.10 11.91
C ARG A 105 -7.09 1.00 11.06
N THR A 106 -5.81 1.14 10.70
CA THR A 106 -5.10 0.15 9.87
C THR A 106 -4.90 -1.17 10.60
N LYS A 107 -4.87 -2.25 9.82
CA LYS A 107 -4.37 -3.55 10.28
C LYS A 107 -2.86 -3.60 10.09
N THR A 108 -2.19 -4.33 10.96
CA THR A 108 -0.76 -4.63 10.81
C THR A 108 -0.61 -6.01 10.19
N LEU A 109 0.01 -6.07 9.02
CA LEU A 109 0.42 -7.31 8.36
C LEU A 109 1.91 -7.53 8.63
N LYS A 110 2.24 -8.65 9.28
CA LYS A 110 3.63 -9.03 9.55
C LYS A 110 4.16 -9.91 8.42
N LEU A 111 5.25 -9.48 7.80
CA LEU A 111 5.96 -10.22 6.75
C LEU A 111 7.43 -10.37 7.16
N GLY A 112 7.74 -11.47 7.83
CA GLY A 112 9.03 -11.63 8.49
C GLY A 112 9.24 -10.53 9.54
N GLU A 113 10.27 -9.70 9.32
CA GLU A 113 10.60 -8.56 10.20
C GLU A 113 9.89 -7.25 9.81
N VAL A 114 9.20 -7.22 8.67
CA VAL A 114 8.50 -6.02 8.17
C VAL A 114 7.08 -5.95 8.72
N GLU A 115 6.73 -4.80 9.29
CA GLU A 115 5.36 -4.49 9.71
C GLU A 115 4.71 -3.52 8.73
N LEU A 116 3.81 -4.04 7.89
CA LEU A 116 3.04 -3.25 6.93
C LEU A 116 1.73 -2.78 7.55
N ARG A 117 1.45 -1.47 7.44
CA ARG A 117 0.11 -0.93 7.72
C ARG A 117 -0.76 -1.09 6.50
N VAL A 118 -1.90 -1.75 6.66
CA VAL A 118 -2.85 -2.06 5.58
C VAL A 118 -4.20 -1.43 5.91
N LEU A 119 -4.77 -0.69 4.97
CA LEU A 119 -6.09 -0.08 5.14
C LEU A 119 -7.16 -1.17 5.26
N ASP A 120 -8.10 -1.02 6.19
CA ASP A 120 -9.18 -2.00 6.38
C ASP A 120 -10.06 -2.13 5.11
N LEU A 121 -10.46 -3.35 4.76
CA LEU A 121 -11.40 -3.65 3.68
C LEU A 121 -12.65 -2.74 3.68
N GLU A 122 -13.23 -2.41 4.84
CA GLU A 122 -14.38 -1.51 4.91
C GLU A 122 -14.05 -0.11 4.38
N ARG A 123 -12.86 0.39 4.72
CA ARG A 123 -12.39 1.70 4.27
C ARG A 123 -12.00 1.65 2.79
N ILE A 124 -11.42 0.53 2.32
CA ILE A 124 -11.16 0.33 0.88
C ILE A 124 -12.48 0.37 0.09
N ILE A 125 -13.52 -0.34 0.55
CA ILE A 125 -14.85 -0.33 -0.10
C ILE A 125 -15.41 1.08 -0.14
N ALA A 126 -15.39 1.81 0.99
CA ALA A 126 -15.85 3.20 1.06
C ALA A 126 -15.11 4.10 0.05
N SER A 127 -13.79 3.92 -0.08
CA SER A 127 -13.00 4.70 -1.04
C SER A 127 -13.35 4.38 -2.50
N LYS A 128 -13.56 3.10 -2.81
CA LYS A 128 -13.95 2.66 -4.16
C LYS A 128 -15.36 3.13 -4.55
N GLU A 129 -16.30 3.10 -3.61
CA GLU A 129 -17.65 3.64 -3.79
C GLU A 129 -17.63 5.15 -4.03
N ALA A 130 -16.84 5.90 -3.25
CA ALA A 130 -16.70 7.34 -3.40
C ALA A 130 -16.01 7.75 -4.72
N ALA A 131 -14.96 7.02 -5.12
CA ALA A 131 -14.26 7.28 -6.39
C ALA A 131 -15.17 7.03 -7.60
N GLY A 132 -16.06 6.02 -7.53
CA GLY A 132 -17.14 5.79 -8.50
C GLY A 132 -16.70 5.49 -9.94
N ARG A 133 -15.41 5.31 -10.21
CA ARG A 133 -14.90 4.99 -11.56
C ARG A 133 -15.37 3.59 -11.95
N PRO A 134 -15.65 3.31 -13.24
CA PRO A 134 -16.13 2.00 -13.68
C PRO A 134 -15.28 0.81 -13.17
N LYS A 135 -13.95 0.97 -13.16
CA LYS A 135 -13.02 -0.04 -12.63
C LYS A 135 -13.14 -0.25 -11.11
N ASP A 136 -13.43 0.80 -10.35
CA ASP A 136 -13.59 0.70 -8.90
C ASP A 136 -14.92 0.03 -8.54
N LEU A 137 -15.99 0.33 -9.28
CA LEU A 137 -17.29 -0.32 -9.10
C LEU A 137 -17.22 -1.82 -9.43
N ALA A 138 -16.46 -2.19 -10.46
CA ALA A 138 -16.34 -3.59 -10.92
C ALA A 138 -15.71 -4.51 -9.86
N VAL A 139 -14.84 -4.00 -8.99
CA VAL A 139 -14.16 -4.79 -7.95
C VAL A 139 -14.94 -4.89 -6.63
N LEU A 140 -15.96 -4.05 -6.42
CA LEU A 140 -16.74 -4.02 -5.17
C LEU A 140 -17.33 -5.39 -4.76
N PRO A 141 -17.85 -6.24 -5.67
CA PRO A 141 -18.35 -7.56 -5.28
C PRO A 141 -17.28 -8.43 -4.62
N ALA A 142 -16.06 -8.45 -5.18
CA ALA A 142 -14.94 -9.22 -4.63
C ALA A 142 -14.50 -8.69 -3.26
N LEU A 143 -14.45 -7.35 -3.11
CA LEU A 143 -14.10 -6.71 -1.83
C LEU A 143 -15.13 -7.02 -0.73
N ARG A 144 -16.41 -6.97 -1.05
CA ARG A 144 -17.49 -7.30 -0.12
C ARG A 144 -17.49 -8.78 0.27
N ALA A 145 -17.17 -9.67 -0.67
CA ALA A 145 -17.02 -11.09 -0.38
C ALA A 145 -15.84 -11.34 0.58
N ALA A 146 -14.70 -10.68 0.36
CA ALA A 146 -13.54 -10.75 1.25
C ALA A 146 -13.88 -10.27 2.66
N LEU A 147 -14.59 -9.14 2.77
CA LEU A 147 -15.02 -8.59 4.06
C LEU A 147 -15.96 -9.54 4.80
N ALA A 148 -16.90 -10.17 4.09
CA ALA A 148 -17.81 -11.15 4.67
C ALA A 148 -17.04 -12.39 5.16
N ALA A 149 -16.07 -12.88 4.38
CA ALA A 149 -15.24 -14.02 4.77
C ALA A 149 -14.33 -13.71 5.98
N ALA A 150 -13.79 -12.50 6.09
CA ALA A 150 -12.97 -12.09 7.22
C ALA A 150 -13.75 -11.88 8.53
N ARG A 151 -15.09 -11.84 8.46
CA ARG A 151 -15.99 -11.63 9.62
C ARG A 151 -16.69 -12.90 10.09
N GLY A 152 -16.71 -13.95 9.27
CA GLY A 152 -17.26 -15.26 9.60
C GLY A 152 -16.24 -16.14 10.29
#